data_AF-A0A9D2KUX0-F1
#
_entry.id   AF-A0A9D2KUX0-F1
#
_cell.length_a   1.000
_cell.length_b   1.000
_cell.length_c   1.000
_cell.angle_alpha   90.00
_cell.angle_beta   90.00
_cell.angle_gamma   90.00
#
_symmetry.space_group_name_H-M   'P 1'
#
loop_
_entity.id
_entity.type
_entity.pdbx_description
1 polymer ?
#
loop_
_entity_poly.entity_id
_entity_poly.type
_entity_poly.pdbx_seq_one_letter_code
_entity_poly.pdbx_strand_id
1 'polypeptide(L)'
;MKRFGMTLVAALCLTTASFAAGNQPTTEKWEGNINVEKLSRYLQLSGNQHEEVANICDFFNEQMKRANTSKKNQKELLHNAIYGNLKLMKKALNEKQYADYTKILNLTLQNKGIEIK
;
A
#
# COMPACT_ATOMS: atom_id res chain seq x y z
N MET A 1 -5.51 45.60 -28.28
CA MET A 1 -6.49 44.52 -28.55
C MET A 1 -6.04 43.74 -29.77
N LYS A 2 -5.61 42.49 -29.59
CA LYS A 2 -5.40 41.53 -30.68
C LYS A 2 -6.04 40.22 -30.26
N ARG A 3 -7.09 39.85 -31.00
CA ARG A 3 -7.81 38.57 -30.92
C ARG A 3 -7.12 37.63 -31.89
N PHE A 4 -6.74 36.44 -31.45
CA PHE A 4 -6.78 35.22 -32.26
C PHE A 4 -6.89 34.06 -31.29
N GLY A 5 -8.05 33.40 -31.33
CA GLY A 5 -8.30 32.19 -30.56
C GLY A 5 -7.60 31.00 -31.20
N MET A 6 -7.16 30.08 -30.36
CA MET A 6 -6.97 28.69 -30.77
C MET A 6 -7.14 27.83 -29.53
N THR A 7 -8.35 27.30 -29.35
CA THR A 7 -8.64 26.22 -28.41
C THR A 7 -7.96 24.97 -28.96
N LEU A 8 -6.91 24.49 -28.30
CA LEU A 8 -6.34 23.17 -28.57
C LEU A 8 -6.86 22.21 -27.49
N VAL A 9 -7.92 21.47 -27.81
CA VAL A 9 -8.34 20.33 -26.99
C VAL A 9 -7.36 19.19 -27.26
N ALA A 10 -6.40 19.00 -26.37
CA ALA A 10 -5.64 17.75 -26.33
C ALA A 10 -6.51 16.71 -25.61
N ALA A 11 -7.29 15.95 -26.37
CA ALA A 11 -7.88 14.71 -25.87
C ALA A 11 -6.74 13.70 -25.67
N LEU A 12 -6.20 13.64 -24.45
CA LEU A 12 -5.37 12.50 -24.03
C LEU A 12 -6.30 11.29 -23.92
N CYS A 13 -6.38 10.51 -25.00
CA CYS A 13 -6.95 9.18 -24.95
C CYS A 13 -6.16 8.37 -23.91
N LEU A 14 -6.77 8.11 -22.76
CA LEU A 14 -6.31 7.07 -21.84
C LEU A 14 -6.46 5.75 -22.59
N THR A 15 -5.37 5.25 -23.15
CA THR A 15 -5.32 3.88 -23.66
C THR A 15 -5.42 2.95 -22.47
N THR A 16 -6.62 2.44 -22.19
CA THR A 16 -6.80 1.27 -21.33
C THR A 16 -6.19 0.07 -22.04
N ALA A 17 -4.98 -0.33 -21.65
CA ALA A 17 -4.46 -1.64 -22.01
C ALA A 17 -5.25 -2.69 -21.22
N SER A 18 -6.31 -3.22 -21.83
CA SER A 18 -7.05 -4.35 -21.32
C SER A 18 -6.22 -5.61 -21.55
N PHE A 19 -5.57 -6.13 -20.51
CA PHE A 19 -5.06 -7.51 -20.55
C PHE A 19 -6.15 -8.45 -20.05
N ALA A 20 -6.43 -9.47 -20.87
CA ALA A 20 -7.45 -10.48 -20.63
C ALA A 20 -7.26 -11.17 -19.27
N ALA A 21 -8.38 -11.38 -18.57
CA ALA A 21 -8.45 -12.17 -17.35
C ALA A 21 -8.22 -13.65 -17.66
N GLY A 22 -7.12 -14.19 -17.12
CA GLY A 22 -6.81 -15.62 -17.13
C GLY A 22 -5.82 -15.97 -16.02
N ASN A 23 -6.30 -16.02 -14.77
CA ASN A 23 -5.60 -16.58 -13.59
C ASN A 23 -4.14 -16.16 -13.37
N GLN A 24 -3.73 -14.94 -13.69
CA GLN A 24 -2.53 -14.36 -13.11
C GLN A 24 -2.92 -13.65 -11.80
N PRO A 25 -2.35 -14.02 -10.63
CA PRO A 25 -2.40 -13.10 -9.50
C PRO A 25 -1.82 -11.78 -10.00
N THR A 26 -2.51 -10.67 -9.79
CA THR A 26 -2.01 -9.34 -10.14
C THR A 26 -0.56 -9.23 -9.66
N THR A 27 0.37 -9.22 -10.61
CA THR A 27 1.80 -9.51 -10.43
C THR A 27 2.58 -8.33 -9.89
N GLU A 28 1.91 -7.36 -9.29
CA GLU A 28 2.58 -6.22 -8.67
C GLU A 28 3.18 -6.66 -7.34
N LYS A 29 4.46 -7.01 -7.41
CA LYS A 29 5.30 -7.33 -6.28
C LYS A 29 5.43 -6.08 -5.41
N TRP A 30 5.22 -6.24 -4.11
CA TRP A 30 5.47 -5.17 -3.15
C TRP A 30 6.96 -4.81 -3.13
N GLU A 31 7.33 -3.68 -3.75
CA GLU A 31 8.68 -3.09 -3.63
C GLU A 31 8.73 -1.99 -2.55
N GLY A 32 7.75 -1.95 -1.66
CA GLY A 32 7.59 -0.84 -0.72
C GLY A 32 8.53 -0.92 0.48
N ASN A 33 9.31 0.14 0.70
CA ASN A 33 9.77 0.50 2.03
C ASN A 33 8.75 1.48 2.63
N ILE A 34 8.14 1.14 3.75
CA ILE A 34 7.31 2.08 4.51
C ILE A 34 8.24 3.14 5.10
N ASN A 35 8.04 4.41 4.72
CA ASN A 35 8.75 5.50 5.36
C ASN A 35 8.16 5.76 6.75
N VAL A 36 8.74 5.13 7.77
CA VAL A 36 8.25 5.18 9.15
C VAL A 36 8.25 6.61 9.67
N GLU A 37 9.25 7.44 9.34
CA GLU A 37 9.27 8.86 9.73
C GLU A 37 8.02 9.63 9.27
N LYS A 38 7.65 9.49 7.99
CA LYS A 38 6.44 10.12 7.45
C LYS A 38 5.18 9.54 8.07
N LEU A 39 5.15 8.22 8.27
CA LEU A 39 4.05 7.54 8.91
C LEU A 39 3.84 8.03 10.36
N SER A 40 4.92 8.15 11.11
CA SER A 40 4.90 8.61 12.49
C SER A 40 4.39 10.04 12.62
N ARG A 41 4.79 10.92 11.70
CA ARG A 41 4.26 12.30 11.64
C ARG A 41 2.78 12.33 11.29
N TYR A 42 2.36 11.53 10.30
CA TYR A 42 0.96 11.46 9.89
C TYR A 42 0.05 10.94 11.01
N LEU A 43 0.48 9.91 11.72
CA LEU A 43 -0.26 9.31 12.83
C LEU A 43 -0.03 10.02 14.18
N GLN A 44 0.85 11.02 14.22
CA GLN A 44 1.21 11.75 15.44
C GLN A 44 1.63 10.79 16.57
N LEU A 45 2.55 9.87 16.26
CA LEU A 45 2.98 8.85 17.21
C LEU A 45 3.79 9.46 18.36
N SER A 46 3.61 8.93 19.56
CA SER A 46 4.58 9.15 20.65
C SER A 46 5.91 8.45 20.35
N GLY A 47 6.97 8.78 21.09
CA GLY A 47 8.28 8.13 20.94
C GLY A 47 8.21 6.60 21.07
N ASN A 48 7.50 6.11 22.08
CA ASN A 48 7.32 4.67 22.30
C ASN A 48 6.53 4.01 21.15
N GLN A 49 5.47 4.68 20.68
CA GLN A 49 4.69 4.18 19.54
C GLN A 49 5.51 4.17 18.25
N HIS A 50 6.38 5.16 18.04
CA HIS A 50 7.26 5.22 16.87
C HIS A 50 8.18 4.00 16.82
N GLU A 51 8.83 3.65 17.93
CA GLU A 51 9.71 2.48 17.99
C GLU A 51 8.95 1.17 17.71
N GLU A 52 7.78 1.00 18.33
CA GLU A 52 6.95 -0.20 18.10
C GLU A 52 6.46 -0.28 16.64
N VAL A 53 5.99 0.85 16.07
CA VAL A 53 5.56 0.93 14.66
C VAL A 53 6.73 0.67 13.70
N ALA A 54 7.93 1.16 14.00
CA ALA A 54 9.13 0.89 13.20
C ALA A 54 9.40 -0.62 13.13
N ASN A 55 9.43 -1.28 14.28
CA ASN A 55 9.64 -2.72 14.38
C ASN A 55 8.55 -3.52 13.63
N ILE A 56 7.28 -3.10 13.73
CA ILE A 56 6.17 -3.74 13.00
C ILE A 56 6.31 -3.52 11.49
N CYS A 57 6.70 -2.33 11.05
CA CYS A 57 6.92 -2.02 9.64
C CYS A 57 8.07 -2.84 9.03
N ASP A 58 9.17 -3.01 9.75
CA ASP A 58 10.29 -3.85 9.31
C ASP A 58 9.88 -5.33 9.21
N PHE A 59 9.18 -5.84 10.22
CA PHE A 59 8.64 -7.20 10.18
C PHE A 59 7.68 -7.39 8.99
N PHE A 60 6.79 -6.43 8.75
CA PHE A 60 5.87 -6.48 7.61
C PHE A 60 6.60 -6.48 6.28
N ASN A 61 7.61 -5.64 6.09
CA ASN A 61 8.41 -5.61 4.86
C ASN A 61 9.07 -6.98 4.60
N GLU A 62 9.61 -7.63 5.64
CA GLU A 62 10.17 -8.98 5.52
C GLU A 62 9.12 -10.03 5.15
N GLN A 63 7.92 -9.98 5.74
CA GLN A 63 6.83 -10.90 5.35
C GLN A 63 6.37 -10.68 3.91
N MET A 64 6.26 -9.42 3.47
CA MET A 64 5.89 -9.08 2.10
C MET A 64 6.96 -9.54 1.10
N LYS A 65 8.25 -9.41 1.45
CA LYS A 65 9.37 -9.92 0.65
C LYS A 65 9.33 -11.45 0.51
N ARG A 66 9.00 -12.17 1.58
CA ARG A 66 8.78 -13.63 1.54
C ARG A 66 7.61 -13.98 0.63
N ALA A 67 6.49 -13.26 0.73
CA ALA A 67 5.35 -13.47 -0.16
C ALA A 67 5.74 -13.26 -1.64
N ASN A 68 6.43 -12.16 -1.96
CA ASN A 68 6.84 -11.80 -3.33
C ASN A 68 7.80 -12.80 -4.00
N THR A 69 8.64 -13.46 -3.19
CA THR A 69 9.66 -14.41 -3.69
C THR A 69 9.12 -15.84 -3.78
N SER A 70 7.97 -16.11 -3.17
CA SER A 70 7.43 -17.46 -3.12
C SER A 70 6.79 -17.87 -4.45
N LYS A 71 7.19 -19.03 -4.98
CA LYS A 71 6.59 -19.64 -6.18
C LYS A 71 5.31 -20.44 -5.87
N LYS A 72 5.07 -20.76 -4.60
CA LYS A 72 3.91 -21.51 -4.09
C LYS A 72 3.29 -20.75 -2.92
N ASN A 73 1.97 -20.76 -2.77
CA ASN A 73 1.27 -20.14 -1.63
C ASN A 73 1.48 -18.62 -1.47
N GLN A 74 1.89 -17.90 -2.53
CA GLN A 74 2.11 -16.44 -2.50
C GLN A 74 0.90 -15.69 -1.94
N LYS A 75 -0.32 -16.05 -2.36
CA LYS A 75 -1.57 -15.42 -1.91
C LYS A 75 -1.79 -15.57 -0.40
N GLU A 76 -1.54 -16.76 0.14
CA GLU A 76 -1.69 -17.04 1.57
C GLU A 76 -0.65 -16.25 2.38
N LEU A 77 0.61 -16.24 1.95
CA LEU A 77 1.68 -15.47 2.59
C LEU A 77 1.39 -13.96 2.56
N LEU A 78 0.86 -13.46 1.43
CA LEU A 78 0.45 -12.07 1.29
C LEU A 78 -0.68 -11.71 2.26
N HIS A 79 -1.73 -12.54 2.32
CA HIS A 79 -2.83 -12.36 3.28
C HIS A 79 -2.31 -12.39 4.72
N ASN A 80 -1.47 -13.36 5.07
CA ASN A 80 -0.90 -13.49 6.41
C ASN A 80 -0.02 -12.29 6.79
N ALA A 81 0.78 -11.77 5.85
CA ALA A 81 1.60 -10.58 6.06
C ALA A 81 0.72 -9.36 6.39
N ILE A 82 -0.33 -9.13 5.59
CA ILE A 82 -1.24 -7.99 5.74
C ILE A 82 -2.04 -8.10 7.04
N TYR A 83 -2.71 -9.22 7.30
CA TYR A 83 -3.52 -9.40 8.52
C TYR A 83 -2.65 -9.44 9.78
N GLY A 84 -1.45 -10.03 9.69
CA GLY A 84 -0.47 -10.02 10.78
C GLY A 84 -0.04 -8.59 11.14
N ASN A 85 0.28 -7.78 10.13
CA ASN A 85 0.61 -6.37 10.32
C ASN A 85 -0.56 -5.60 10.96
N LEU A 86 -1.79 -5.74 10.43
CA LEU A 86 -2.98 -5.08 10.97
C LEU A 86 -3.20 -5.44 12.45
N LYS A 87 -3.04 -6.72 12.81
CA LYS A 87 -3.17 -7.19 14.19
C LYS A 87 -2.13 -6.58 15.12
N LEU A 88 -0.89 -6.44 14.68
CA LEU A 88 0.18 -5.82 15.48
C LEU A 88 -0.03 -4.31 15.61
N MET A 89 -0.37 -3.63 14.52
CA MET A 89 -0.65 -2.18 14.54
C MET A 89 -1.84 -1.84 15.45
N LYS A 90 -2.87 -2.69 15.51
CA LYS A 90 -3.99 -2.49 16.44
C LYS A 90 -3.59 -2.50 17.92
N LYS A 91 -2.48 -3.16 18.28
CA LYS A 91 -1.96 -3.18 19.65
C LYS A 91 -1.12 -1.93 19.97
N ALA A 92 -0.35 -1.46 18.99
CA ALA A 92 0.56 -0.33 19.15
C ALA A 92 -0.16 1.04 19.05
N LEU A 93 -1.27 1.10 18.32
CA LEU A 93 -1.97 2.33 17.98
C LEU A 93 -3.28 2.49 18.76
N ASN A 94 -3.65 3.73 19.05
CA ASN A 94 -5.01 4.03 19.51
C ASN A 94 -6.02 3.92 18.35
N GLU A 95 -7.31 3.99 18.65
CA GLU A 95 -8.38 3.78 17.67
C GLU A 95 -8.30 4.72 16.47
N LYS A 96 -8.05 6.02 16.71
CA LYS A 96 -7.94 7.00 15.64
C LYS A 96 -6.73 6.72 14.75
N GLN A 97 -5.57 6.48 15.36
CA GLN A 97 -4.33 6.16 14.64
C GLN A 97 -4.48 4.87 13.82
N TYR A 98 -5.12 3.85 14.39
CA TYR A 98 -5.36 2.59 13.70
C TYR A 98 -6.29 2.79 12.50
N ALA A 99 -7.39 3.52 12.65
CA ALA A 99 -8.27 3.86 11.54
C ALA A 99 -7.52 4.60 10.42
N ASP A 100 -6.73 5.62 10.76
CA ASP A 100 -5.92 6.37 9.81
C ASP A 100 -4.87 5.47 9.11
N TYR A 101 -4.23 4.57 9.86
CA TYR A 101 -3.28 3.58 9.35
C TYR A 101 -3.93 2.61 8.34
N THR A 102 -5.09 2.04 8.68
CA THR A 102 -5.77 1.10 7.78
C THR A 102 -6.17 1.74 6.45
N LYS A 103 -6.58 3.02 6.49
CA LYS A 103 -6.92 3.77 5.28
C LYS A 103 -5.72 3.92 4.35
N ILE A 104 -4.58 4.36 4.87
CA ILE A 104 -3.37 4.53 4.05
C ILE A 104 -2.82 3.19 3.56
N LEU A 105 -2.89 2.12 4.37
CA LEU A 105 -2.44 0.80 3.96
C LEU A 105 -3.32 0.28 2.82
N ASN A 106 -4.64 0.38 2.94
CA ASN A 106 -5.56 -0.02 1.89
C ASN A 106 -5.31 0.76 0.58
N LEU A 107 -5.17 2.08 0.66
CA LEU A 107 -4.81 2.90 -0.52
C LEU A 107 -3.47 2.48 -1.13
N THR A 108 -2.47 2.18 -0.31
CA THR A 108 -1.15 1.74 -0.78
C THR A 108 -1.22 0.39 -1.48
N LEU A 109 -2.01 -0.54 -0.94
CA LEU A 109 -2.19 -1.87 -1.53
C LEU A 109 -3.00 -1.80 -2.83
N GLN A 110 -4.09 -1.03 -2.86
CA GLN A 110 -4.89 -0.80 -4.06
C GLN A 110 -4.09 -0.14 -5.18
N ASN A 111 -3.28 0.87 -4.86
CA ASN A 111 -2.37 1.51 -5.82
C ASN A 111 -1.30 0.55 -6.37
N LYS A 112 -1.12 -0.60 -5.73
CA LYS A 112 -0.23 -1.68 -6.15
C LYS A 112 -0.98 -2.88 -6.72
N GLY A 113 -2.26 -2.73 -7.06
CA GLY A 113 -3.09 -3.85 -7.57
C GLY A 113 -3.28 -5.02 -6.59
N ILE A 114 -3.01 -4.81 -5.29
CA ILE A 114 -3.20 -5.80 -4.23
C ILE A 114 -4.58 -5.54 -3.60
N GLU A 115 -5.54 -6.38 -3.93
CA GLU A 115 -6.88 -6.36 -3.33
C GLU A 115 -6.93 -7.30 -2.13
N ILE A 116 -7.29 -6.77 -0.96
CA ILE A 116 -7.68 -7.59 0.19
C ILE A 116 -9.17 -7.90 0.00
N LYS A 117 -9.48 -9.13 -0.43
CA LYS A 117 -10.86 -9.66 -0.51
C LYS A 117 -11.17 -10.52 0.70
#